data_AF-A0A9P3ZRE6-F1
#
_entry.id   AF-A0A9P3ZRE6-F1
#
_cell.length_a   1.000
_cell.length_b   1.000
_cell.length_c   1.000
_cell.angle_alpha   90.00
_cell.angle_beta   90.00
_cell.angle_gamma   90.00
#
_symmetry.space_group_name_H-M   'P 1'
#
loop_
_entity.id
_entity.type
_entity.pdbx_description
1 polymer ?
#
loop_
_entity_poly.entity_id
_entity_poly.type
_entity_poly.pdbx_seq_one_letter_code
_entity_poly.pdbx_strand_id
1 'polypeptide(L)'
;MTAPDGASWHQHFMNSPHKSILAYLFDHFPVADAILVFILDHPLAWFTPKWRRKGCMALKAVRRYINYNRDILPPERLVEFQENRDLLKTALLRGDRQQTESVTAKLESTLEAIPGALPSGLAENVEVLFVILAIFLGLRCYVVQPFRIPTGSMQPSLNGIRAIPQEGAPSMMKKIGDMVLYGGSYVHETAQKEKKIVRFVPGTKYLLLTVTNVQFDDGSTLEIPAAEAETRRYFLNQEPRFEAERNTPFRTYLPGDTIVNARFDAGDLILVNKMAYHFRKPERGEVFVFDTRGIEGIANKGSSTGQEGGTHYVKRLCGVPGDSLSIKDSQLIVNGEPATEWTIQRVASGKPPYQPCGYVALPAPLSLLDGRAYITEGTTVHLSKDKKRPYLREYVALGDNSTRENSFDSRYWGPVHQYNIVGPASFCLWPFTSHWGLIP
;
A
#
# COMPACT_ATOMS: atom_id res chain seq x y z
N MET A 1 -47.79 -7.56 -31.36
CA MET A 1 -46.50 -6.95 -30.98
C MET A 1 -45.59 -8.08 -30.51
N THR A 2 -44.74 -8.55 -31.42
CA THR A 2 -43.74 -9.61 -31.22
C THR A 2 -42.38 -9.04 -31.62
N ALA A 3 -41.38 -9.24 -30.77
CA ALA A 3 -40.05 -8.64 -30.86
C ALA A 3 -39.19 -9.26 -31.99
N PRO A 4 -38.20 -8.52 -32.55
CA PRO A 4 -37.33 -9.03 -33.61
C PRO A 4 -36.12 -9.83 -33.08
N ASP A 5 -35.70 -10.79 -33.90
CA ASP A 5 -34.73 -11.86 -33.65
C ASP A 5 -33.30 -11.39 -33.30
N GLY A 6 -32.72 -12.07 -32.30
CA GLY A 6 -31.39 -11.84 -31.72
C GLY A 6 -30.19 -12.37 -32.51
N ALA A 7 -30.17 -12.21 -33.84
CA ALA A 7 -29.08 -12.73 -34.68
C ALA A 7 -28.04 -11.68 -35.15
N SER A 8 -28.23 -10.37 -34.92
CA SER A 8 -27.36 -9.34 -35.53
C SER A 8 -26.11 -8.94 -34.72
N TRP A 9 -26.08 -9.16 -33.40
CA TRP A 9 -24.98 -8.68 -32.55
C TRP A 9 -23.68 -9.49 -32.68
N HIS A 10 -23.81 -10.80 -32.93
CA HIS A 10 -22.66 -11.70 -32.99
C HIS A 10 -21.79 -11.47 -34.25
N GLN A 11 -22.43 -11.06 -35.35
CA GLN A 11 -21.76 -10.80 -36.63
C GLN A 11 -21.07 -9.42 -36.64
N HIS A 12 -21.62 -8.44 -35.92
CA HIS A 12 -20.99 -7.12 -35.77
C HIS A 12 -19.74 -7.14 -34.88
N PHE A 13 -19.70 -8.00 -33.85
CA PHE A 13 -18.53 -8.16 -32.99
C PHE A 13 -17.34 -8.85 -33.69
N MET A 14 -17.61 -9.69 -34.70
CA MET A 14 -16.59 -10.48 -35.37
C MET A 14 -15.75 -9.68 -36.39
N ASN A 15 -16.28 -8.57 -36.93
CA ASN A 15 -15.67 -7.75 -37.98
C ASN A 15 -15.05 -6.42 -37.49
N SER A 16 -14.77 -6.30 -36.18
CA SER A 16 -14.23 -5.08 -35.59
C SER A 16 -12.75 -4.83 -35.99
N PRO A 17 -12.38 -3.58 -36.37
CA PRO A 17 -11.02 -3.19 -36.77
C PRO A 17 -9.97 -3.32 -35.65
N HIS A 18 -10.38 -3.58 -34.40
CA HIS A 18 -9.46 -3.83 -33.30
C HIS A 18 -8.66 -5.15 -33.44
N LYS A 19 -9.12 -6.11 -34.25
CA LYS A 19 -8.37 -7.34 -34.53
C LYS A 19 -7.18 -7.11 -35.47
N SER A 20 -7.22 -6.10 -36.35
CA SER A 20 -6.11 -5.84 -37.29
C SER A 20 -4.91 -5.16 -36.62
N ILE A 21 -5.15 -4.32 -35.60
CA ILE A 21 -4.10 -3.66 -34.83
C ILE A 21 -3.34 -4.69 -33.96
N LEU A 22 -4.06 -5.61 -33.33
CA LEU A 22 -3.45 -6.69 -32.55
C LEU A 22 -2.68 -7.68 -33.42
N ALA A 23 -3.16 -7.99 -34.62
CA ALA A 23 -2.44 -8.83 -35.59
C ALA A 23 -1.17 -8.13 -36.12
N TYR A 24 -1.24 -6.82 -36.39
CA TYR A 24 -0.09 -6.03 -36.85
C TYR A 24 1.02 -5.90 -35.78
N LEU A 25 0.62 -5.67 -34.52
CA LEU A 25 1.54 -5.65 -33.39
C LEU A 25 2.18 -7.03 -33.13
N PHE A 26 1.47 -8.12 -33.47
CA PHE A 26 1.91 -9.52 -33.38
C PHE A 26 3.11 -9.82 -34.30
N ASP A 27 3.02 -9.38 -35.56
CA ASP A 27 4.05 -9.68 -36.57
C ASP A 27 5.33 -8.83 -36.39
N HIS A 28 5.25 -7.69 -35.67
CA HIS A 28 6.34 -6.70 -35.62
C HIS A 28 7.06 -6.61 -34.27
N PHE A 29 6.52 -7.19 -33.19
CA PHE A 29 7.12 -7.10 -31.85
C PHE A 29 7.12 -8.46 -31.12
N PRO A 30 8.23 -9.22 -31.14
CA PRO A 30 8.36 -10.51 -30.44
C PRO A 30 8.16 -10.42 -28.91
N VAL A 31 8.33 -9.22 -28.34
CA VAL A 31 8.16 -8.93 -26.90
C VAL A 31 6.68 -8.75 -26.54
N ALA A 32 5.84 -8.31 -27.48
CA ALA A 32 4.40 -8.19 -27.29
C ALA A 32 3.74 -9.58 -27.16
N ASP A 33 4.27 -10.58 -27.86
CA ASP A 33 3.84 -11.99 -27.74
C ASP A 33 4.02 -12.53 -26.32
N ALA A 34 5.16 -12.24 -25.68
CA ALA A 34 5.43 -12.71 -24.32
C ALA A 34 4.52 -12.04 -23.28
N ILE A 35 4.27 -10.74 -23.43
CA ILE A 35 3.45 -9.96 -22.48
C ILE A 35 1.96 -10.26 -22.65
N LEU A 36 1.48 -10.43 -23.89
CA LEU A 36 0.08 -10.75 -24.16
C LEU A 36 -0.24 -12.20 -23.80
N VAL A 37 0.65 -13.16 -24.08
CA VAL A 37 0.51 -14.55 -23.62
C VAL A 37 0.49 -14.58 -22.09
N PHE A 38 1.35 -13.82 -21.41
CA PHE A 38 1.34 -13.70 -19.94
C PHE A 38 0.02 -13.12 -19.38
N ILE A 39 -0.56 -12.11 -20.04
CA ILE A 39 -1.84 -11.50 -19.64
C ILE A 39 -3.04 -12.41 -19.97
N LEU A 40 -2.97 -13.21 -21.03
CA LEU A 40 -4.01 -14.16 -21.42
C LEU A 40 -3.93 -15.48 -20.64
N ASP A 41 -2.73 -15.90 -20.21
CA ASP A 41 -2.51 -17.19 -19.54
C ASP A 41 -2.79 -17.19 -18.02
N HIS A 42 -2.86 -16.05 -17.33
CA HIS A 42 -2.86 -16.09 -15.85
C HIS A 42 -4.02 -15.42 -15.10
N PRO A 43 -4.47 -14.19 -15.41
CA PRO A 43 -5.66 -13.64 -14.74
C PRO A 43 -6.97 -14.09 -15.40
N LEU A 44 -7.00 -14.29 -16.73
CA LEU A 44 -8.21 -14.71 -17.46
C LEU A 44 -8.31 -16.22 -17.73
N ALA A 45 -7.23 -16.99 -17.50
CA ALA A 45 -7.24 -18.44 -17.70
C ALA A 45 -8.28 -19.17 -16.84
N TRP A 46 -8.68 -18.60 -15.70
CA TRP A 46 -9.80 -19.11 -14.91
C TRP A 46 -11.12 -19.16 -15.70
N PHE A 47 -11.32 -18.20 -16.60
CA PHE A 47 -12.50 -18.07 -17.47
C PHE A 47 -12.35 -18.80 -18.83
N THR A 48 -11.18 -19.39 -19.12
CA THR A 48 -10.98 -20.15 -20.35
C THR A 48 -11.49 -21.60 -20.23
N PRO A 49 -12.15 -22.16 -21.26
CA PRO A 49 -12.60 -23.55 -21.26
C PRO A 49 -11.45 -24.55 -21.02
N LYS A 50 -11.72 -25.64 -20.28
CA LYS A 50 -10.71 -26.65 -19.90
C LYS A 50 -9.92 -27.20 -21.10
N TRP A 51 -10.60 -27.43 -22.23
CA TRP A 51 -9.97 -27.97 -23.45
C TRP A 51 -8.95 -27.01 -24.06
N ARG A 52 -9.21 -25.69 -24.01
CA ARG A 52 -8.25 -24.68 -24.48
C ARG A 52 -7.03 -24.62 -23.57
N ARG A 53 -7.23 -24.66 -22.25
CA ARG A 53 -6.12 -24.68 -21.27
C ARG A 53 -5.21 -25.88 -21.50
N LYS A 54 -5.79 -27.08 -21.60
CA LYS A 54 -5.03 -28.31 -21.88
C LYS A 54 -4.27 -28.21 -23.21
N GLY A 55 -4.92 -27.74 -24.27
CA GLY A 55 -4.26 -27.55 -25.56
C GLY A 55 -3.10 -26.54 -25.49
N CYS A 56 -3.27 -25.41 -24.81
CA CYS A 56 -2.17 -24.44 -24.62
C CYS A 56 -0.99 -25.04 -23.83
N MET A 57 -1.27 -25.81 -22.78
CA MET A 57 -0.23 -26.50 -22.00
C MET A 57 0.52 -27.53 -22.85
N ALA A 58 -0.18 -28.37 -23.60
CA ALA A 58 0.44 -29.35 -24.49
C ALA A 58 1.27 -28.66 -25.60
N LEU A 59 0.77 -27.56 -26.17
CA LEU A 59 1.50 -26.78 -27.16
C LEU A 59 2.81 -26.20 -26.59
N LYS A 60 2.78 -25.70 -25.35
CA LYS A 60 3.95 -25.20 -24.64
C LYS A 60 4.94 -26.32 -24.34
N ALA A 61 4.46 -27.47 -23.87
CA ALA A 61 5.28 -28.64 -23.57
C ALA A 61 6.02 -29.15 -24.80
N VAL A 62 5.31 -29.38 -25.92
CA VAL A 62 5.93 -29.81 -27.19
C VAL A 62 6.95 -28.80 -27.70
N ARG A 63 6.63 -27.50 -27.65
CA ARG A 63 7.57 -26.44 -28.07
C ARG A 63 8.87 -26.48 -27.25
N ARG A 64 8.75 -26.58 -25.92
CA ARG A 64 9.90 -26.66 -25.02
C ARG A 64 10.71 -27.94 -25.27
N TYR A 65 10.04 -29.07 -25.43
CA TYR A 65 10.67 -30.35 -25.70
C TYR A 65 11.47 -30.33 -27.01
N ILE A 66 10.89 -29.83 -28.11
CA ILE A 66 11.59 -29.63 -29.38
C ILE A 66 12.82 -28.74 -29.18
N ASN A 67 12.68 -27.60 -28.49
CA ASN A 67 13.79 -26.66 -28.30
C ASN A 67 14.95 -27.25 -27.50
N TYR A 68 14.66 -28.12 -26.52
CA TYR A 68 15.67 -28.69 -25.62
C TYR A 68 16.37 -29.91 -26.19
N ASN A 69 15.75 -30.62 -27.14
CA ASN A 69 16.24 -31.90 -27.66
C ASN A 69 16.43 -31.88 -29.18
N ARG A 70 16.42 -30.70 -29.82
CA ARG A 70 16.47 -30.56 -31.28
C ARG A 70 17.68 -31.26 -31.92
N ASP A 71 18.80 -31.25 -31.20
CA ASP A 71 20.09 -31.81 -31.57
C ASP A 71 20.19 -33.33 -31.36
N ILE A 72 19.35 -33.91 -30.48
CA ILE A 72 19.37 -35.33 -30.11
C ILE A 72 18.21 -36.10 -30.76
N LEU A 73 17.13 -35.41 -31.16
CA LEU A 73 15.94 -36.03 -31.75
C LEU A 73 16.19 -36.58 -33.16
N PRO A 74 15.74 -37.82 -33.47
CA PRO A 74 15.71 -38.31 -34.83
C PRO A 74 14.93 -37.35 -35.75
N PRO A 75 15.39 -37.09 -36.99
CA PRO A 75 14.75 -36.14 -37.90
C PRO A 75 13.25 -36.41 -38.12
N GLU A 76 12.85 -37.68 -38.22
CA GLU A 76 11.46 -38.09 -38.39
C GLU A 76 10.59 -37.68 -37.20
N ARG A 77 11.09 -37.86 -35.97
CA ARG A 77 10.38 -37.46 -34.74
C ARG A 77 10.30 -35.95 -34.61
N LEU A 78 11.33 -35.22 -35.02
CA LEU A 78 11.33 -33.76 -35.01
C LEU A 78 10.23 -33.21 -35.93
N VAL A 79 10.09 -33.76 -37.15
CA VAL A 79 9.04 -33.39 -38.10
C VAL A 79 7.66 -33.71 -37.51
N GLU A 80 7.47 -34.91 -36.96
CA GLU A 80 6.21 -35.31 -36.32
C GLU A 80 5.78 -34.33 -35.21
N PHE A 81 6.70 -33.96 -34.31
CA PHE A 81 6.39 -33.00 -33.24
C PHE A 81 6.08 -31.60 -33.77
N GLN A 82 6.76 -31.14 -34.82
CA GLN A 82 6.50 -29.84 -35.45
C GLN A 82 5.13 -29.80 -36.12
N GLU A 83 4.77 -30.84 -36.86
CA GLU A 83 3.46 -30.96 -37.51
C GLU A 83 2.32 -30.98 -36.49
N ASN A 84 2.42 -31.82 -35.45
CA ASN A 84 1.40 -31.89 -34.40
C ASN A 84 1.30 -30.57 -33.61
N ARG A 85 2.43 -29.88 -33.37
CA ARG A 85 2.45 -28.52 -32.76
C ARG A 85 1.70 -27.52 -33.63
N ASP A 86 1.94 -27.51 -34.93
CA ASP A 86 1.34 -26.53 -35.85
C ASP A 86 -0.15 -26.82 -36.09
N LEU A 87 -0.54 -28.09 -36.13
CA LEU A 87 -1.93 -28.54 -36.10
C LEU A 87 -2.65 -28.08 -34.82
N LEU A 88 -2.06 -28.30 -33.65
CA LEU A 88 -2.62 -27.88 -32.37
C LEU A 88 -2.75 -26.34 -32.28
N LYS A 89 -1.72 -25.61 -32.72
CA LYS A 89 -1.75 -24.14 -32.79
C LYS A 89 -2.91 -23.67 -33.67
N THR A 90 -3.10 -24.28 -34.83
CA THR A 90 -4.17 -23.92 -35.77
C THR A 90 -5.56 -24.24 -35.20
N ALA A 91 -5.72 -25.41 -34.55
CA ALA A 91 -6.97 -25.81 -33.91
C ALA A 91 -7.37 -24.86 -32.77
N LEU A 92 -6.41 -24.46 -31.93
CA LEU A 92 -6.62 -23.48 -30.85
C LEU A 92 -7.04 -22.11 -31.39
N LEU A 93 -6.38 -21.62 -32.46
CA LEU A 93 -6.69 -20.34 -33.09
C LEU A 93 -8.09 -20.33 -33.73
N ARG A 94 -8.47 -21.43 -34.39
CA ARG A 94 -9.81 -21.60 -35.00
C ARG A 94 -10.90 -21.85 -33.97
N GLY A 95 -10.53 -22.18 -32.73
CA GLY A 95 -11.47 -22.58 -31.70
C GLY A 95 -12.10 -23.95 -31.94
N ASP A 96 -11.45 -24.82 -32.71
CA ASP A 96 -11.93 -26.18 -32.99
C ASP A 96 -11.66 -27.07 -31.78
N ARG A 97 -12.73 -27.36 -31.03
CA ARG A 97 -12.65 -28.18 -29.81
C ARG A 97 -12.24 -29.61 -30.10
N GLN A 98 -12.83 -30.23 -31.11
CA GLN A 98 -12.64 -31.65 -31.39
C GLN A 98 -11.20 -31.91 -31.85
N GLN A 99 -10.70 -31.07 -32.76
CA GLN A 99 -9.32 -31.17 -33.22
C GLN A 99 -8.33 -30.84 -32.10
N THR A 100 -8.63 -29.83 -31.25
CA THR A 100 -7.76 -29.51 -30.11
C THR A 100 -7.66 -30.68 -29.13
N GLU A 101 -8.78 -31.27 -28.71
CA GLU A 101 -8.77 -32.40 -27.75
C GLU A 101 -8.05 -33.62 -28.34
N SER A 102 -8.27 -33.93 -29.64
CA SER A 102 -7.62 -35.04 -30.32
C SER A 102 -6.10 -34.88 -30.43
N VAL A 103 -5.63 -33.73 -30.92
CA VAL A 103 -4.19 -33.48 -31.10
C VAL A 103 -3.50 -33.34 -29.73
N THR A 104 -4.18 -32.75 -28.75
CA THR A 104 -3.69 -32.69 -27.35
C THR A 104 -3.47 -34.10 -26.80
N ALA A 105 -4.44 -35.00 -26.91
CA ALA A 105 -4.30 -36.38 -26.41
C ALA A 105 -3.18 -37.16 -27.12
N LYS A 106 -3.02 -36.96 -28.44
CA LYS A 106 -1.91 -37.54 -29.20
C LYS A 106 -0.55 -37.04 -28.70
N LEU A 107 -0.43 -35.74 -28.43
CA LEU A 107 0.80 -35.13 -27.93
C LEU A 107 1.09 -35.54 -26.48
N GLU A 108 0.08 -35.55 -25.61
CA GLU A 108 0.22 -35.99 -24.21
C GLU A 108 0.72 -37.43 -24.15
N SER A 109 0.09 -38.37 -24.86
CA SER A 109 0.54 -39.77 -24.90
C SER A 109 1.97 -39.95 -25.44
N THR A 110 2.37 -39.14 -26.43
CA THR A 110 3.73 -39.17 -26.98
C THR A 110 4.76 -38.58 -26.01
N LEU A 111 4.39 -37.52 -25.28
CA LEU A 111 5.26 -36.87 -24.29
C LEU A 111 5.33 -37.63 -22.97
N GLU A 112 4.25 -38.29 -22.51
CA GLU A 112 4.24 -39.12 -21.30
C GLU A 112 5.19 -40.31 -21.41
N ALA A 113 5.36 -40.85 -22.63
CA ALA A 113 6.34 -41.90 -22.91
C ALA A 113 7.79 -41.44 -22.74
N ILE A 114 8.03 -40.12 -22.58
CA ILE A 114 9.36 -39.53 -22.52
C ILE A 114 9.59 -38.94 -21.12
N PRO A 115 10.50 -39.52 -20.31
CA PRO A 115 10.81 -39.01 -18.98
C PRO A 115 11.19 -37.52 -19.01
N GLY A 116 10.46 -36.68 -18.27
CA GLY A 116 10.74 -35.25 -18.14
C GLY A 116 10.20 -34.35 -19.27
N ALA A 117 9.46 -34.89 -20.24
CA ALA A 117 8.93 -34.10 -21.36
C ALA A 117 7.67 -33.28 -21.01
N LEU A 118 6.90 -33.73 -20.02
CA LEU A 118 5.81 -32.92 -19.45
C LEU A 118 6.33 -32.13 -18.25
N PRO A 119 6.21 -30.79 -18.25
CA PRO A 119 6.52 -30.01 -17.07
C PRO A 119 5.54 -30.42 -15.96
N SER A 120 6.04 -30.64 -14.74
CA SER A 120 5.14 -30.89 -13.62
C SER A 120 4.28 -29.63 -13.43
N GLY A 121 2.95 -29.79 -13.27
CA GLY A 121 2.07 -28.65 -13.04
C GLY A 121 2.51 -27.81 -11.83
N LEU A 122 3.23 -28.43 -10.88
CA LEU A 122 3.90 -27.73 -9.78
C LEU A 122 5.05 -26.85 -10.26
N ALA A 123 5.93 -27.31 -11.15
CA ALA A 123 7.05 -26.52 -11.66
C ALA A 123 6.57 -25.30 -12.45
N GLU A 124 5.51 -25.42 -13.25
CA GLU A 124 4.94 -24.28 -13.98
C GLU A 124 4.35 -23.25 -13.02
N ASN A 125 3.56 -23.68 -12.03
CA ASN A 125 3.00 -22.78 -11.03
C ASN A 125 4.09 -22.06 -10.22
N VAL A 126 5.19 -22.75 -9.91
CA VAL A 126 6.35 -22.15 -9.21
C VAL A 126 7.06 -21.13 -10.10
N GLU A 127 7.31 -21.44 -11.37
CA GLU A 127 7.94 -20.51 -12.32
C GLU A 127 7.10 -19.23 -12.48
N VAL A 128 5.79 -19.39 -12.64
CA VAL A 128 4.84 -18.28 -12.78
C VAL A 128 4.80 -17.43 -11.51
N LEU A 129 4.70 -18.09 -10.35
CA LEU A 129 4.74 -17.40 -9.06
C LEU A 129 6.04 -16.62 -8.90
N PHE A 130 7.17 -17.21 -9.33
CA PHE A 130 8.47 -16.56 -9.29
C PHE A 130 8.54 -15.34 -10.22
N VAL A 131 8.05 -15.44 -11.46
CA VAL A 131 8.01 -14.31 -12.40
C VAL A 131 7.11 -13.19 -11.88
N ILE A 132 5.91 -13.53 -11.39
CA ILE A 132 4.98 -12.56 -10.77
C ILE A 132 5.64 -11.89 -9.56
N LEU A 133 6.29 -12.68 -8.70
CA LEU A 133 7.01 -12.16 -7.54
C LEU A 133 8.17 -11.25 -7.96
N ALA A 134 8.95 -11.62 -8.98
CA ALA A 134 10.05 -10.83 -9.48
C ALA A 134 9.57 -9.49 -10.08
N ILE A 135 8.50 -9.50 -10.88
CA ILE A 135 7.87 -8.27 -11.41
C ILE A 135 7.33 -7.42 -10.26
N PHE A 136 6.62 -8.03 -9.31
CA PHE A 136 6.09 -7.33 -8.14
C PHE A 136 7.19 -6.70 -7.30
N LEU A 137 8.28 -7.43 -7.03
CA LEU A 137 9.44 -6.92 -6.31
C LEU A 137 10.15 -5.81 -7.10
N GLY A 138 10.29 -5.96 -8.42
CA GLY A 138 10.86 -4.92 -9.28
C GLY A 138 10.04 -3.64 -9.25
N LEU A 139 8.72 -3.75 -9.44
CA LEU A 139 7.79 -2.61 -9.34
C LEU A 139 7.83 -1.98 -7.94
N ARG A 140 7.80 -2.80 -6.89
CA ARG A 140 7.85 -2.35 -5.48
C ARG A 140 9.15 -1.61 -5.17
N CYS A 141 10.27 -2.14 -5.62
CA CYS A 141 11.59 -1.59 -5.32
C CYS A 141 11.83 -0.26 -6.05
N TYR A 142 11.42 -0.14 -7.32
CA TYR A 142 11.83 0.97 -8.16
C TYR A 142 10.71 1.93 -8.55
N VAL A 143 9.46 1.47 -8.68
CA VAL A 143 8.40 2.25 -9.33
C VAL A 143 7.37 2.76 -8.34
N VAL A 144 6.68 1.86 -7.65
CA VAL A 144 5.59 2.19 -6.74
C VAL A 144 5.65 1.34 -5.49
N GLN A 145 5.57 1.96 -4.32
CA GLN A 145 5.57 1.26 -3.05
C GLN A 145 4.30 1.55 -2.25
N PRO A 146 3.56 0.51 -1.81
CA PRO A 146 2.40 0.70 -0.94
C PRO A 146 2.84 0.98 0.50
N PHE A 147 2.20 1.95 1.14
CA PHE A 147 2.37 2.28 2.56
C PHE A 147 1.01 2.41 3.22
N ARG A 148 0.88 1.87 4.43
CA ARG A 148 -0.32 2.05 5.26
C ARG A 148 -0.03 3.13 6.29
N ILE A 149 -0.92 4.11 6.42
CA ILE A 149 -0.73 5.25 7.33
C ILE A 149 -1.10 4.80 8.76
N PRO A 150 -0.13 4.76 9.70
CA PRO A 150 -0.41 4.27 11.04
C PRO A 150 -1.01 5.34 11.96
N THR A 151 -0.81 6.63 11.69
CA THR A 151 -1.14 7.74 12.61
C THR A 151 -2.09 8.76 12.00
N GLY A 152 -2.89 9.43 12.84
CA GLY A 152 -3.87 10.45 12.43
C GLY A 152 -3.31 11.81 12.03
N SER A 153 -1.99 11.95 11.81
CA SER A 153 -1.37 13.28 11.62
C SER A 153 -1.68 13.95 10.28
N MET A 154 -2.08 13.18 9.27
CA MET A 154 -2.53 13.70 7.96
C MET A 154 -4.04 13.92 7.88
N GLN A 155 -4.78 13.69 8.96
CA GLN A 155 -6.23 13.90 8.97
C GLN A 155 -6.55 15.40 8.84
N PRO A 156 -7.66 15.76 8.17
CA PRO A 156 -8.61 14.90 7.49
C PRO A 156 -8.17 14.48 6.07
N SER A 157 -7.07 14.99 5.52
CA SER A 157 -6.68 14.72 4.12
C SER A 157 -6.38 13.27 3.81
N LEU A 158 -5.78 12.57 4.78
CA LEU A 158 -5.59 11.12 4.76
C LEU A 158 -5.80 10.58 6.18
N ASN A 159 -6.42 9.41 6.28
CA ASN A 159 -6.70 8.79 7.56
C ASN A 159 -5.55 7.86 7.98
N GLY A 160 -5.09 8.03 9.22
CA GLY A 160 -4.43 6.94 9.93
C GLY A 160 -5.42 5.93 10.48
N ILE A 161 -4.92 5.01 11.30
CA ILE A 161 -5.78 4.11 12.08
C ILE A 161 -6.66 4.93 13.03
N ARG A 162 -7.94 4.59 13.11
CA ARG A 162 -8.91 5.30 13.97
C ARG A 162 -9.67 4.32 14.85
N ALA A 163 -9.75 4.61 16.13
CA ALA A 163 -10.64 3.92 17.05
C ALA A 163 -11.99 4.64 17.09
N ILE A 164 -13.06 3.93 16.75
CA ILE A 164 -14.44 4.43 16.74
C ILE A 164 -15.20 3.67 17.82
N PRO A 165 -15.54 4.31 18.96
CA PRO A 165 -16.35 3.69 20.00
C PRO A 165 -17.64 3.10 19.41
N GLN A 166 -18.09 1.98 19.96
CA GLN A 166 -19.31 1.31 19.51
C GLN A 166 -20.31 1.19 20.64
N GLU A 167 -21.58 1.35 20.28
CA GLU A 167 -22.70 0.99 21.14
C GLU A 167 -23.24 -0.38 20.70
N GLY A 168 -23.22 -1.34 21.63
CA GLY A 168 -23.68 -2.71 21.37
C GLY A 168 -22.78 -3.53 20.43
N ALA A 169 -23.20 -4.78 20.18
CA ALA A 169 -22.49 -5.70 19.32
C ALA A 169 -22.93 -5.52 17.85
N PRO A 170 -22.01 -5.31 16.89
CA PRO A 170 -22.36 -5.21 15.48
C PRO A 170 -22.82 -6.57 14.93
N SER A 171 -23.77 -6.55 14.00
CA SER A 171 -24.18 -7.74 13.25
C SER A 171 -23.03 -8.24 12.35
N MET A 172 -23.06 -9.53 12.00
CA MET A 172 -22.04 -10.13 11.12
C MET A 172 -21.95 -9.42 9.76
N MET A 173 -23.09 -9.03 9.19
CA MET A 173 -23.11 -8.28 7.92
C MET A 173 -22.46 -6.91 8.04
N LYS A 174 -22.67 -6.21 9.17
CA LYS A 174 -21.99 -4.94 9.44
C LYS A 174 -20.49 -5.13 9.59
N LYS A 175 -20.04 -6.17 10.29
CA LYS A 175 -18.62 -6.52 10.41
C LYS A 175 -17.96 -6.76 9.05
N ILE A 176 -18.61 -7.52 8.17
CA ILE A 176 -18.09 -7.79 6.82
C ILE A 176 -18.06 -6.51 5.99
N GLY A 177 -19.14 -5.72 5.99
CA GLY A 177 -19.20 -4.45 5.29
C GLY A 177 -18.10 -3.48 5.74
N ASP A 178 -17.89 -3.35 7.05
CA ASP A 178 -16.88 -2.48 7.61
C ASP A 178 -15.45 -2.98 7.34
N MET A 179 -15.23 -4.29 7.33
CA MET A 179 -13.95 -4.88 6.92
C MET A 179 -13.62 -4.52 5.47
N VAL A 180 -14.58 -4.63 4.55
CA VAL A 180 -14.38 -4.33 3.12
C VAL A 180 -14.19 -2.83 2.89
N LEU A 181 -15.05 -2.00 3.49
CA LEU A 181 -15.10 -0.56 3.22
C LEU A 181 -14.06 0.25 3.99
N TYR A 182 -13.68 -0.17 5.20
CA TYR A 182 -12.82 0.59 6.11
C TYR A 182 -11.63 -0.20 6.65
N GLY A 183 -11.58 -1.52 6.40
CA GLY A 183 -10.66 -2.39 7.13
C GLY A 183 -11.00 -2.54 8.59
N GLY A 184 -12.26 -2.28 8.94
CA GLY A 184 -12.74 -2.18 10.30
C GLY A 184 -12.60 -3.51 11.04
N SER A 185 -11.82 -3.51 12.12
CA SER A 185 -11.70 -4.63 13.05
C SER A 185 -12.38 -4.28 14.36
N TYR A 186 -13.26 -5.15 14.85
CA TYR A 186 -13.98 -4.92 16.10
C TYR A 186 -13.26 -5.57 17.27
N VAL A 187 -13.04 -4.81 18.35
CA VAL A 187 -12.49 -5.31 19.60
C VAL A 187 -13.47 -5.00 20.73
N HIS A 188 -13.84 -6.03 21.48
CA HIS A 188 -14.66 -5.94 22.68
C HIS A 188 -13.99 -6.74 23.78
N GLU A 189 -13.62 -6.09 24.88
CA GLU A 189 -13.00 -6.74 26.03
C GLU A 189 -13.54 -6.11 27.32
N THR A 190 -13.90 -6.96 28.28
CA THR A 190 -14.31 -6.59 29.63
C THR A 190 -13.37 -7.17 30.67
N ALA A 191 -13.13 -6.41 31.74
CA ALA A 191 -12.28 -6.84 32.83
C ALA A 191 -13.00 -7.91 33.67
N GLN A 192 -12.47 -9.13 33.71
CA GLN A 192 -12.98 -10.20 34.59
C GLN A 192 -12.48 -10.07 36.03
N LYS A 193 -11.33 -9.44 36.20
CA LYS A 193 -10.69 -9.12 37.48
C LYS A 193 -10.07 -7.73 37.37
N GLU A 194 -9.57 -7.21 38.48
CA GLU A 194 -8.81 -5.97 38.46
C GLU A 194 -7.62 -6.09 37.50
N LYS A 195 -7.49 -5.11 36.59
CA LYS A 195 -6.44 -5.06 35.57
C LYS A 195 -5.90 -3.65 35.44
N LYS A 196 -4.59 -3.55 35.34
CA LYS A 196 -3.88 -2.28 35.11
C LYS A 196 -2.93 -2.40 33.92
N ILE A 197 -2.96 -1.42 33.02
CA ILE A 197 -2.07 -1.41 31.86
C ILE A 197 -0.64 -1.13 32.30
N VAL A 198 0.27 -2.05 32.00
CA VAL A 198 1.70 -1.93 32.31
C VAL A 198 2.49 -1.46 31.10
N ARG A 199 2.20 -2.01 29.92
CA ARG A 199 3.03 -1.81 28.72
C ARG A 199 2.26 -2.01 27.43
N PHE A 200 2.72 -1.34 26.37
CA PHE A 200 2.31 -1.59 24.99
C PHE A 200 3.45 -2.25 24.23
N VAL A 201 3.16 -3.32 23.50
CA VAL A 201 4.13 -4.05 22.69
C VAL A 201 3.71 -3.99 21.23
N PRO A 202 4.38 -3.20 20.38
CA PRO A 202 4.09 -3.20 18.96
C PRO A 202 4.45 -4.56 18.33
N GLY A 203 3.65 -4.97 17.36
CA GLY A 203 3.84 -6.22 16.61
C GLY A 203 3.29 -6.12 15.19
N THR A 204 3.62 -7.12 14.38
CA THR A 204 3.10 -7.26 13.02
C THR A 204 2.54 -8.66 12.84
N LYS A 205 1.31 -8.76 12.35
CA LYS A 205 0.62 -10.03 12.06
C LYS A 205 0.51 -10.21 10.55
N TYR A 206 0.75 -11.44 10.08
CA TYR A 206 0.70 -11.78 8.65
C TYR A 206 1.49 -10.82 7.74
N LEU A 207 2.65 -10.33 8.23
CA LEU A 207 3.56 -9.40 7.53
C LEU A 207 3.00 -8.01 7.18
N LEU A 208 1.70 -7.76 7.31
CA LEU A 208 1.04 -6.53 6.80
C LEU A 208 0.12 -5.83 7.80
N LEU A 209 -0.32 -6.52 8.86
CA LEU A 209 -1.26 -5.96 9.84
C LEU A 209 -0.50 -5.47 11.07
N THR A 210 -0.50 -4.16 11.28
CA THR A 210 0.00 -3.54 12.51
C THR A 210 -0.91 -3.89 13.67
N VAL A 211 -0.33 -4.45 14.73
CA VAL A 211 -1.02 -4.78 15.97
C VAL A 211 -0.23 -4.27 17.16
N THR A 212 -0.90 -4.01 18.27
CA THR A 212 -0.27 -3.68 19.54
C THR A 212 -0.86 -4.57 20.62
N ASN A 213 0.01 -5.31 21.31
CA ASN A 213 -0.39 -6.09 22.48
C ASN A 213 -0.31 -5.20 23.73
N VAL A 214 -1.44 -4.96 24.36
CA VAL A 214 -1.56 -4.27 25.65
C VAL A 214 -1.34 -5.30 26.74
N GLN A 215 -0.28 -5.15 27.53
CA GLN A 215 0.05 -6.03 28.65
C GLN A 215 -0.49 -5.45 29.95
N PHE A 216 -1.18 -6.30 30.71
CA PHE A 216 -1.71 -5.98 32.03
C PHE A 216 -0.79 -6.52 33.14
N ASP A 217 -0.96 -5.99 34.36
CA ASP A 217 -0.26 -6.38 35.58
C ASP A 217 -0.51 -7.84 35.99
N ASP A 218 -1.67 -8.37 35.65
CA ASP A 218 -2.05 -9.77 35.86
C ASP A 218 -1.40 -10.77 34.88
N GLY A 219 -0.55 -10.28 33.97
CA GLY A 219 0.10 -11.05 32.91
C GLY A 219 -0.76 -11.32 31.67
N SER A 220 -2.03 -10.91 31.66
CA SER A 220 -2.89 -11.04 30.48
C SER A 220 -2.54 -10.02 29.40
N THR A 221 -2.92 -10.32 28.16
CA THR A 221 -2.64 -9.47 27.00
C THR A 221 -3.88 -9.25 26.14
N LEU A 222 -4.11 -8.02 25.70
CA LEU A 222 -5.16 -7.66 24.74
C LEU A 222 -4.54 -7.18 23.42
N GLU A 223 -4.83 -7.88 22.32
CA GLU A 223 -4.38 -7.50 20.98
C GLU A 223 -5.29 -6.39 20.43
N ILE A 224 -4.71 -5.25 20.09
CA ILE A 224 -5.40 -4.12 19.43
C ILE A 224 -4.88 -4.01 18.00
N PRO A 225 -5.75 -4.02 16.96
CA PRO A 225 -5.37 -3.90 15.56
C PRO A 225 -5.04 -2.44 15.19
N ALA A 226 -4.11 -1.85 15.94
CA ALA A 226 -3.64 -0.48 15.75
C ALA A 226 -2.15 -0.34 16.11
N ALA A 227 -1.54 0.75 15.63
CA ALA A 227 -0.18 1.13 15.99
C ALA A 227 -0.10 1.59 17.46
N GLU A 228 1.05 1.40 18.11
CA GLU A 228 1.27 1.69 19.53
C GLU A 228 0.80 3.09 19.93
N ALA A 229 1.10 4.10 19.10
CA ALA A 229 0.71 5.49 19.36
C ALA A 229 -0.81 5.69 19.41
N GLU A 230 -1.55 5.11 18.46
CA GLU A 230 -3.02 5.22 18.41
C GLU A 230 -3.66 4.37 19.52
N THR A 231 -3.12 3.18 19.80
CA THR A 231 -3.57 2.35 20.92
C THR A 231 -3.39 3.08 22.24
N ARG A 232 -2.19 3.63 22.49
CA ARG A 232 -1.90 4.40 23.72
C ARG A 232 -2.83 5.60 23.85
N ARG A 233 -3.05 6.34 22.77
CA ARG A 233 -3.96 7.49 22.72
C ARG A 233 -5.41 7.11 23.03
N TYR A 234 -5.89 6.00 22.51
CA TYR A 234 -7.22 5.47 22.84
C TYR A 234 -7.38 5.26 24.36
N PHE A 235 -6.38 4.65 25.02
CA PHE A 235 -6.43 4.39 26.46
C PHE A 235 -6.20 5.64 27.33
N LEU A 236 -5.36 6.59 26.89
CA LEU A 236 -5.14 7.85 27.61
C LEU A 236 -6.38 8.74 27.62
N ASN A 237 -7.23 8.64 26.59
CA ASN A 237 -8.44 9.44 26.48
C ASN A 237 -9.62 8.86 27.31
N GLN A 238 -9.45 7.71 27.95
CA GLN A 238 -10.46 7.19 28.88
C GLN A 238 -10.32 7.88 30.24
N GLU A 239 -11.44 8.32 30.83
CA GLU A 239 -11.41 9.01 32.12
C GLU A 239 -10.73 8.17 33.22
N PRO A 240 -9.77 8.71 33.97
CA PRO A 240 -9.20 8.03 35.13
C PRO A 240 -10.26 7.87 36.21
N ARG A 241 -10.39 6.67 36.79
CA ARG A 241 -11.37 6.42 37.86
C ARG A 241 -11.00 7.05 39.21
N PHE A 242 -9.72 7.34 39.43
CA PHE A 242 -9.23 7.95 40.68
C PHE A 242 -8.00 8.82 40.40
N GLU A 243 -8.01 10.08 40.87
CA GLU A 243 -6.91 11.05 40.76
C GLU A 243 -5.61 10.64 41.48
N ALA A 244 -5.59 9.51 42.19
CA ALA A 244 -4.54 9.17 43.16
C ALA A 244 -3.48 8.15 42.69
N GLU A 245 -3.60 7.54 41.51
CA GLU A 245 -2.64 6.51 41.07
C GLU A 245 -1.38 7.11 40.41
N ARG A 246 -0.52 7.72 41.23
CA ARG A 246 0.72 8.43 40.84
C ARG A 246 1.78 7.62 40.07
N ASN A 247 1.57 6.33 39.79
CA ASN A 247 2.61 5.47 39.20
C ASN A 247 2.37 5.08 37.72
N THR A 248 1.18 5.28 37.16
CA THR A 248 0.93 5.08 35.72
C THR A 248 -0.12 6.07 35.19
N PRO A 249 -0.01 6.57 33.96
CA PRO A 249 -0.98 7.51 33.39
C PRO A 249 -2.30 6.83 32.94
N PHE A 250 -2.50 5.54 33.19
CA PHE A 250 -3.64 4.76 32.71
C PHE A 250 -4.61 4.44 33.83
N ARG A 251 -5.90 4.34 33.47
CA ARG A 251 -6.99 3.90 34.34
C ARG A 251 -6.80 2.44 34.80
N THR A 252 -7.14 2.16 36.05
CA THR A 252 -7.35 0.80 36.58
C THR A 252 -8.76 0.31 36.26
N TYR A 253 -8.86 -0.90 35.71
CA TYR A 253 -10.13 -1.53 35.33
C TYR A 253 -10.59 -2.49 36.42
N LEU A 254 -11.81 -2.32 36.92
CA LEU A 254 -12.42 -3.21 37.91
C LEU A 254 -13.23 -4.33 37.25
N PRO A 255 -13.53 -5.45 37.93
CA PRO A 255 -14.40 -6.49 37.40
C PRO A 255 -15.72 -5.91 36.84
N GLY A 256 -16.06 -6.24 35.60
CA GLY A 256 -17.22 -5.71 34.87
C GLY A 256 -16.96 -4.46 34.04
N ASP A 257 -15.82 -3.79 34.21
CA ASP A 257 -15.47 -2.62 33.40
C ASP A 257 -15.24 -3.01 31.94
N THR A 258 -15.72 -2.18 31.02
CA THR A 258 -15.34 -2.28 29.60
C THR A 258 -13.95 -1.69 29.42
N ILE A 259 -13.01 -2.52 28.97
CA ILE A 259 -11.63 -2.11 28.66
C ILE A 259 -11.61 -1.47 27.26
N VAL A 260 -12.20 -2.16 26.29
CA VAL A 260 -12.33 -1.69 24.91
C VAL A 260 -13.69 -2.10 24.38
N ASN A 261 -14.39 -1.18 23.73
CA ASN A 261 -15.52 -1.49 22.87
C ASN A 261 -15.51 -0.56 21.67
N ALA A 262 -14.75 -0.94 20.63
CA ALA A 262 -14.50 -0.06 19.49
C ALA A 262 -14.27 -0.83 18.19
N ARG A 263 -14.55 -0.14 17.08
CA ARG A 263 -14.10 -0.51 15.73
C ARG A 263 -12.81 0.24 15.43
N PHE A 264 -11.79 -0.48 14.97
CA PHE A 264 -10.53 0.08 14.53
C PHE A 264 -10.48 0.08 13.00
N ASP A 265 -10.57 1.26 12.41
CA ASP A 265 -10.41 1.44 10.96
C ASP A 265 -8.92 1.32 10.59
N ALA A 266 -8.65 0.77 9.41
CA ALA A 266 -7.33 0.38 9.00
C ALA A 266 -6.31 1.52 8.76
N GLY A 267 -6.81 2.72 8.48
CA GLY A 267 -6.03 3.80 7.87
C GLY A 267 -5.84 3.60 6.37
N ASP A 268 -5.49 4.69 5.68
CA ASP A 268 -5.35 4.73 4.23
C ASP A 268 -4.08 3.97 3.78
N LEU A 269 -4.25 3.13 2.77
CA LEU A 269 -3.21 2.45 2.01
C LEU A 269 -2.88 3.30 0.79
N ILE A 270 -1.77 4.02 0.85
CA ILE A 270 -1.31 4.92 -0.19
C ILE A 270 -0.26 4.25 -1.07
N LEU A 271 -0.22 4.62 -2.34
CA LEU A 271 0.80 4.26 -3.31
C LEU A 271 1.75 5.45 -3.49
N VAL A 272 3.02 5.21 -3.20
CA VAL A 272 4.09 6.20 -3.35
C VAL A 272 4.79 5.99 -4.68
N ASN A 273 4.87 7.03 -5.50
CA ASN A 273 5.59 7.00 -6.76
C ASN A 273 7.07 7.30 -6.54
N LYS A 274 7.92 6.27 -6.55
CA LYS A 274 9.36 6.41 -6.29
C LYS A 274 10.12 7.04 -7.46
N MET A 275 9.53 7.07 -8.65
CA MET A 275 10.16 7.61 -9.87
C MET A 275 9.92 9.12 -10.03
N ALA A 276 8.82 9.66 -9.51
CA ALA A 276 8.42 11.05 -9.76
C ALA A 276 9.54 12.07 -9.49
N TYR A 277 10.20 11.98 -8.34
CA TYR A 277 11.25 12.95 -7.97
C TYR A 277 12.60 12.76 -8.68
N HIS A 278 12.75 11.72 -9.50
CA HIS A 278 13.87 11.60 -10.42
C HIS A 278 13.69 12.47 -11.67
N PHE A 279 12.43 12.79 -12.03
CA PHE A 279 12.09 13.54 -13.23
C PHE A 279 11.61 14.97 -12.95
N ARG A 280 11.17 15.26 -11.73
CA ARG A 280 10.80 16.60 -11.28
C ARG A 280 11.26 16.87 -9.85
N LYS A 281 11.26 18.14 -9.46
CA LYS A 281 11.53 18.51 -8.06
C LYS A 281 10.27 18.31 -7.21
N PRO A 282 10.41 18.04 -5.89
CA PRO A 282 9.29 18.11 -4.95
C PRO A 282 8.72 19.52 -4.91
N GLU A 283 7.40 19.62 -4.88
CA GLU A 283 6.66 20.88 -4.86
C GLU A 283 5.95 21.08 -3.52
N ARG A 284 5.85 22.34 -3.07
CA ARG A 284 5.10 22.63 -1.85
C ARG A 284 3.64 22.22 -2.01
N GLY A 285 3.07 21.76 -0.91
CA GLY A 285 1.69 21.32 -0.86
C GLY A 285 1.48 19.85 -1.21
N GLU A 286 2.48 19.13 -1.73
CA GLU A 286 2.33 17.70 -2.03
C GLU A 286 2.34 16.85 -0.74
N VAL A 287 1.64 15.72 -0.75
CA VAL A 287 1.86 14.68 0.26
C VAL A 287 3.07 13.85 -0.15
N PHE A 288 4.05 13.71 0.75
CA PHE A 288 5.27 12.97 0.45
C PHE A 288 5.63 11.99 1.57
N VAL A 289 6.35 10.96 1.17
CA VAL A 289 6.87 9.93 2.06
C VAL A 289 8.38 10.04 2.12
N PHE A 290 8.91 9.96 3.34
CA PHE A 290 10.34 10.03 3.60
C PHE A 290 10.74 9.06 4.70
N ASP A 291 11.99 8.61 4.61
CA ASP A 291 12.63 7.75 5.57
C ASP A 291 13.13 8.56 6.78
N THR A 292 12.98 8.06 7.99
CA THR A 292 13.32 8.76 9.23
C THR A 292 14.77 8.54 9.71
N ARG A 293 15.56 7.72 9.00
CA ARG A 293 16.97 7.46 9.33
C ARG A 293 17.80 8.74 9.35
N GLY A 294 18.57 8.91 10.42
CA GLY A 294 19.47 10.06 10.58
C GLY A 294 18.77 11.36 10.97
N ILE A 295 17.47 11.36 11.26
CA ILE A 295 16.78 12.52 11.83
C ILE A 295 16.86 12.45 13.35
N GLU A 296 17.76 13.23 13.95
CA GLU A 296 18.11 13.17 15.38
C GLU A 296 16.89 13.28 16.31
N GLY A 297 15.94 14.17 15.99
CA GLY A 297 14.75 14.40 16.81
C GLY A 297 13.69 13.29 16.77
N ILE A 298 13.83 12.30 15.87
CA ILE A 298 12.93 11.12 15.81
C ILE A 298 13.50 9.96 16.65
N ALA A 299 14.78 10.02 17.04
CA ALA A 299 15.52 9.12 17.92
C ALA A 299 15.12 7.62 17.86
N ASN A 300 15.89 6.85 17.07
CA ASN A 300 16.14 5.40 17.17
C ASN A 300 15.33 4.61 18.23
N LYS A 301 14.01 4.46 18.04
CA LYS A 301 13.27 3.34 18.64
C LYS A 301 13.75 2.09 17.90
N GLY A 302 14.83 1.48 18.39
CA GLY A 302 15.39 0.27 17.83
C GLY A 302 14.33 -0.83 17.72
N SER A 303 13.95 -1.17 16.49
CA SER A 303 13.49 -2.53 16.22
C SER A 303 14.75 -3.36 16.04
N SER A 304 15.14 -4.07 17.11
CA SER A 304 16.06 -5.20 17.05
C SER A 304 15.45 -6.42 16.33
N THR A 305 14.31 -6.24 15.68
CA THR A 305 13.74 -7.13 14.67
C THR A 305 13.82 -6.41 13.32
N GLY A 306 14.51 -7.01 12.35
CA GLY A 306 14.75 -6.45 11.02
C GLY A 306 13.50 -6.35 10.13
N GLN A 307 12.42 -5.76 10.64
CA GLN A 307 11.22 -5.43 9.90
C GLN A 307 11.06 -3.90 9.82
N GLU A 308 10.83 -3.43 8.60
CA GLU A 308 10.65 -2.05 8.10
C GLU A 308 9.48 -1.27 8.74
N GLY A 309 9.00 -1.66 9.93
CA GLY A 309 7.87 -1.06 10.63
C GLY A 309 8.30 0.10 11.53
N GLY A 310 8.47 1.28 10.96
CA GLY A 310 8.73 2.52 11.71
C GLY A 310 9.72 3.50 11.06
N THR A 311 10.22 3.19 9.86
CA THR A 311 11.24 3.99 9.19
C THR A 311 10.68 5.02 8.22
N HIS A 312 9.37 5.09 7.99
CA HIS A 312 8.80 5.98 6.97
C HIS A 312 7.64 6.79 7.50
N TYR A 313 7.68 8.10 7.28
CA TYR A 313 6.62 9.05 7.66
C TYR A 313 5.95 9.63 6.43
N VAL A 314 4.65 9.93 6.55
CA VAL A 314 3.83 10.57 5.53
C VAL A 314 3.40 11.93 6.07
N LYS A 315 3.74 13.01 5.37
CA LYS A 315 3.44 14.39 5.79
C LYS A 315 3.14 15.25 4.56
N ARG A 316 2.63 16.47 4.79
CA ARG A 316 2.55 17.51 3.77
C ARG A 316 3.91 18.19 3.64
N LEU A 317 4.35 18.38 2.40
CA LEU A 317 5.56 19.11 2.08
C LEU A 317 5.28 20.62 2.15
N CYS A 318 5.63 21.24 3.27
CA CYS A 318 5.34 22.65 3.53
C CYS A 318 6.51 23.59 3.19
N GLY A 319 7.72 23.04 3.03
CA GLY A 319 8.91 23.82 2.73
C GLY A 319 9.85 23.11 1.79
N VAL A 320 10.43 23.85 0.84
CA VAL A 320 11.41 23.34 -0.13
C VAL A 320 12.75 24.07 -0.01
N PRO A 321 13.84 23.54 -0.60
CA PRO A 321 15.18 24.05 -0.34
C PRO A 321 15.34 25.51 -0.75
N GLY A 322 15.81 26.35 0.17
CA GLY A 322 15.95 27.79 0.01
C GLY A 322 14.83 28.64 0.59
N ASP A 323 13.72 28.03 1.04
CA ASP A 323 12.63 28.76 1.69
C ASP A 323 13.02 29.28 3.07
N SER A 324 12.38 30.39 3.46
CA SER A 324 12.30 30.88 4.83
C SER A 324 10.90 30.62 5.36
N LEU A 325 10.76 29.96 6.50
CA LEU A 325 9.46 29.49 7.02
C LEU A 325 9.21 29.97 8.44
N SER A 326 7.99 30.40 8.72
CA SER A 326 7.48 30.61 10.06
C SER A 326 6.00 30.25 10.12
N ILE A 327 5.45 30.10 11.33
CA ILE A 327 4.02 29.93 11.54
C ILE A 327 3.54 31.13 12.37
N LYS A 328 2.54 31.85 11.85
CA LYS A 328 1.97 33.04 12.47
C LYS A 328 0.45 33.05 12.25
N ASP A 329 -0.32 33.34 13.30
CA ASP A 329 -1.78 33.46 13.23
C ASP A 329 -2.45 32.29 12.48
N SER A 330 -2.02 31.06 12.82
CA SER A 330 -2.50 29.82 12.20
C SER A 330 -2.14 29.61 10.71
N GLN A 331 -1.38 30.54 10.12
CA GLN A 331 -0.90 30.48 8.74
C GLN A 331 0.55 29.98 8.68
N LEU A 332 0.87 29.25 7.62
CA LEU A 332 2.25 29.02 7.21
C LEU A 332 2.72 30.21 6.39
N ILE A 333 3.78 30.88 6.85
CA ILE A 333 4.42 31.99 6.16
C ILE A 333 5.66 31.46 5.46
N VAL A 334 5.75 31.70 4.15
CA VAL A 334 6.85 31.27 3.29
C VAL A 334 7.45 32.50 2.59
N ASN A 335 8.75 32.73 2.83
CA ASN A 335 9.48 33.88 2.30
C ASN A 335 8.81 35.24 2.59
N GLY A 336 8.18 35.37 3.76
CA GLY A 336 7.52 36.59 4.24
C GLY A 336 6.01 36.66 3.96
N GLU A 337 5.49 35.83 3.07
CA GLU A 337 4.08 35.86 2.65
C GLU A 337 3.33 34.58 3.04
N PRO A 338 2.00 34.62 3.27
CA PRO A 338 1.21 33.40 3.47
C PRO A 338 1.33 32.41 2.30
N ALA A 339 1.45 31.12 2.60
CA ALA A 339 1.48 30.06 1.61
C ALA A 339 0.23 30.09 0.70
N THR A 340 0.44 30.00 -0.62
CA THR A 340 -0.63 30.10 -1.62
C THR A 340 -1.12 28.75 -2.13
N GLU A 341 -0.39 27.67 -1.81
CA GLU A 341 -0.72 26.32 -2.23
C GLU A 341 -2.03 25.88 -1.56
N TRP A 342 -3.05 25.56 -2.37
CA TRP A 342 -4.42 25.31 -1.87
C TRP A 342 -4.49 24.18 -0.82
N THR A 343 -3.60 23.18 -0.92
CA THR A 343 -3.52 22.06 0.03
C THR A 343 -2.95 22.47 1.39
N ILE A 344 -2.17 23.56 1.44
CA ILE A 344 -1.70 24.20 2.68
C ILE A 344 -2.78 25.17 3.17
N GLN A 345 -3.36 25.97 2.27
CA GLN A 345 -4.42 26.93 2.62
C GLN A 345 -5.66 26.27 3.23
N ARG A 346 -6.07 25.09 2.77
CA ARG A 346 -7.20 24.36 3.37
C ARG A 346 -6.95 24.01 4.84
N VAL A 347 -5.71 23.65 5.21
CA VAL A 347 -5.32 23.43 6.60
C VAL A 347 -5.33 24.75 7.35
N ALA A 348 -4.64 25.77 6.81
CA ALA A 348 -4.54 27.10 7.40
C ALA A 348 -5.89 27.82 7.54
N SER A 349 -6.92 27.41 6.79
CA SER A 349 -8.25 28.02 6.81
C SER A 349 -8.99 27.83 8.15
N GLY A 350 -8.63 26.81 8.91
CA GLY A 350 -9.32 26.47 10.14
C GLY A 350 -10.79 26.05 9.94
N LYS A 351 -11.20 25.69 8.72
CA LYS A 351 -12.59 25.34 8.43
C LYS A 351 -12.78 23.82 8.44
N PRO A 352 -13.95 23.32 8.89
CA PRO A 352 -14.29 21.91 8.77
C PRO A 352 -14.06 21.39 7.34
N PRO A 353 -13.50 20.18 7.17
CA PRO A 353 -13.19 19.17 8.19
C PRO A 353 -11.85 19.35 8.93
N TYR A 354 -11.09 20.43 8.67
CA TYR A 354 -9.81 20.70 9.32
C TYR A 354 -10.03 21.28 10.73
N GLN A 355 -8.99 21.18 11.56
CA GLN A 355 -8.98 21.75 12.92
C GLN A 355 -9.19 23.27 12.88
N PRO A 356 -9.94 23.86 13.82
CA PRO A 356 -10.27 25.28 13.80
C PRO A 356 -9.09 26.23 13.98
N CYS A 357 -7.92 25.69 14.34
CA CYS A 357 -6.71 26.44 14.67
C CYS A 357 -5.62 26.43 13.58
N GLY A 358 -5.84 25.80 12.42
CA GLY A 358 -4.85 25.76 11.33
C GLY A 358 -3.47 25.21 11.74
N TYR A 359 -2.39 25.84 11.27
CA TYR A 359 -1.02 25.45 11.65
C TYR A 359 -0.63 26.06 12.99
N VAL A 360 -0.15 25.24 13.94
CA VAL A 360 0.20 25.72 15.29
C VAL A 360 1.72 25.67 15.50
N ALA A 361 2.35 26.79 15.86
CA ALA A 361 3.77 26.80 16.23
C ALA A 361 4.01 26.20 17.63
N LEU A 362 5.25 25.81 17.89
CA LEU A 362 5.67 25.44 19.24
C LEU A 362 5.95 26.68 20.09
N PRO A 363 5.58 26.69 21.38
CA PRO A 363 5.78 27.84 22.25
C PRO A 363 7.26 28.02 22.54
N ALA A 364 7.71 29.27 22.56
CA ALA A 364 9.12 29.63 22.64
C ALA A 364 9.90 29.06 23.86
N PRO A 365 9.34 28.83 25.07
CA PRO A 365 10.14 28.25 26.16
C PRO A 365 10.27 26.72 26.12
N LEU A 366 9.66 25.99 25.15
CA LEU A 366 9.89 24.54 25.01
C LEU A 366 11.34 24.16 24.66
N SER A 367 12.19 25.16 24.38
CA SER A 367 13.63 25.02 24.28
C SER A 367 14.31 24.47 25.54
N LEU A 368 13.71 24.54 26.74
CA LEU A 368 14.43 24.35 28.01
C LEU A 368 14.36 22.96 28.65
N LEU A 369 13.52 22.04 28.15
CA LEU A 369 13.38 20.70 28.77
C LEU A 369 13.76 19.52 27.87
N ASP A 370 13.66 19.63 26.54
CA ASP A 370 13.97 18.51 25.62
C ASP A 370 14.85 18.87 24.42
N GLY A 371 15.16 20.15 24.17
CA GLY A 371 15.99 20.58 23.03
C GLY A 371 15.41 20.29 21.64
N ARG A 372 14.11 19.97 21.52
CA ARG A 372 13.44 19.47 20.30
C ARG A 372 12.37 20.42 19.79
N ALA A 373 12.74 21.66 19.50
CA ALA A 373 11.85 22.62 18.86
C ALA A 373 12.59 23.37 17.76
N TYR A 374 12.19 23.16 16.51
CA TYR A 374 12.78 23.76 15.32
C TYR A 374 11.98 24.97 14.83
N ILE A 375 10.65 24.86 14.76
CA ILE A 375 9.77 25.99 14.40
C ILE A 375 8.95 26.39 15.62
N THR A 376 9.34 27.49 16.25
CA THR A 376 8.65 28.07 17.42
C THR A 376 8.00 29.40 17.12
N GLU A 377 7.08 29.82 17.98
CA GLU A 377 6.41 31.12 17.90
C GLU A 377 7.43 32.26 17.83
N GLY A 378 7.29 33.12 16.82
CA GLY A 378 8.20 34.25 16.60
C GLY A 378 9.54 33.91 15.94
N THR A 379 9.77 32.66 15.54
CA THR A 379 11.01 32.27 14.83
C THR A 379 10.77 32.05 13.34
N THR A 380 11.81 32.32 12.55
CA THR A 380 11.89 31.98 11.13
C THR A 380 13.05 31.04 10.92
N VAL A 381 12.78 29.89 10.29
CA VAL A 381 13.80 28.92 9.90
C VAL A 381 14.14 29.09 8.42
N HIS A 382 15.40 28.84 8.05
CA HIS A 382 15.87 28.93 6.67
C HIS A 382 16.35 27.57 6.19
N LEU A 383 15.79 27.09 5.07
CA LEU A 383 16.09 25.76 4.54
C LEU A 383 17.33 25.79 3.65
N SER A 384 18.29 24.92 3.96
CA SER A 384 19.51 24.75 3.19
C SER A 384 19.21 24.25 1.77
N LYS A 385 19.67 25.01 0.77
CA LYS A 385 19.64 24.62 -0.66
C LYS A 385 20.86 23.84 -1.13
N ASP A 386 21.77 23.48 -0.21
CA ASP A 386 23.15 23.03 -0.43
C ASP A 386 23.46 22.68 -1.91
N LYS A 387 24.06 23.65 -2.61
CA LYS A 387 24.38 23.51 -4.04
C LYS A 387 25.50 22.49 -4.29
N LYS A 388 26.41 22.33 -3.33
CA LYS A 388 27.57 21.43 -3.45
C LYS A 388 27.19 20.00 -3.11
N ARG A 389 26.25 19.81 -2.18
CA ARG A 389 25.74 18.51 -1.74
C ARG A 389 24.21 18.48 -1.86
N PRO A 390 23.67 18.29 -3.07
CA PRO A 390 22.22 18.28 -3.31
C PRO A 390 21.43 17.29 -2.43
N TYR A 391 22.08 16.20 -2.01
CA TYR A 391 21.49 15.19 -1.12
C TYR A 391 21.25 15.68 0.31
N LEU A 392 21.84 16.82 0.73
CA LEU A 392 21.62 17.46 2.02
C LEU A 392 20.64 18.63 1.97
N ARG A 393 20.00 18.88 0.82
CA ARG A 393 18.93 19.88 0.72
C ARG A 393 17.83 19.60 1.73
N GLU A 394 17.30 20.66 2.32
CA GLU A 394 16.35 20.59 3.42
C GLU A 394 14.92 20.87 2.97
N TYR A 395 14.01 20.12 3.57
CA TYR A 395 12.57 20.16 3.34
C TYR A 395 11.86 20.22 4.69
N VAL A 396 10.67 20.81 4.74
CA VAL A 396 9.85 20.85 5.97
C VAL A 396 8.58 20.06 5.77
N ALA A 397 8.36 19.10 6.67
CA ALA A 397 7.23 18.19 6.66
C ALA A 397 6.28 18.55 7.80
N LEU A 398 5.04 18.94 7.51
CA LEU A 398 4.03 19.22 8.53
C LEU A 398 2.83 18.29 8.38
N GLY A 399 2.18 17.94 9.50
CA GLY A 399 0.90 17.25 9.46
C GLY A 399 -0.26 18.23 9.24
N ASP A 400 -1.30 17.76 8.55
CA ASP A 400 -2.54 18.52 8.35
C ASP A 400 -3.35 18.60 9.65
N ASN A 401 -3.22 17.60 10.51
CA ASN A 401 -3.75 17.63 11.86
C ASN A 401 -2.74 18.33 12.78
N SER A 402 -2.56 19.64 12.55
CA SER A 402 -1.39 20.39 13.03
C SER A 402 -1.42 20.74 14.52
N THR A 403 -2.36 20.27 15.35
CA THR A 403 -2.25 20.51 16.80
C THR A 403 -1.06 19.74 17.39
N ARG A 404 -0.54 20.22 18.53
CA ARG A 404 0.65 19.62 19.19
C ARG A 404 0.45 18.15 19.56
N GLU A 405 -0.78 17.76 19.85
CA GLU A 405 -1.13 16.40 20.26
C GLU A 405 -1.36 15.46 19.06
N ASN A 406 -1.59 16.02 17.88
CA ASN A 406 -2.03 15.25 16.71
C ASN A 406 -0.93 15.09 15.65
N SER A 407 0.11 15.92 15.64
CA SER A 407 1.22 15.76 14.69
C SER A 407 2.59 16.05 15.29
N PHE A 408 3.38 14.99 15.43
CA PHE A 408 4.83 15.05 15.59
C PHE A 408 5.49 15.13 14.22
N ASP A 409 6.08 16.29 13.90
CA ASP A 409 6.58 16.65 12.56
C ASP A 409 7.76 17.64 12.64
N SER A 410 8.15 18.26 11.51
CA SER A 410 9.37 19.08 11.43
C SER A 410 9.43 20.24 12.43
N ARG A 411 8.30 20.66 13.02
CA ARG A 411 8.31 21.61 14.13
C ARG A 411 9.14 21.13 15.32
N TYR A 412 9.18 19.82 15.54
CA TYR A 412 9.87 19.19 16.67
C TYR A 412 11.27 18.72 16.29
N TRP A 413 11.39 17.95 15.21
CA TRP A 413 12.62 17.21 14.87
C TRP A 413 13.45 17.84 13.75
N GLY A 414 13.04 18.98 13.21
CA GLY A 414 13.82 19.71 12.22
C GLY A 414 13.49 19.36 10.76
N PRO A 415 14.41 19.66 9.83
CA PRO A 415 14.19 19.43 8.41
C PRO A 415 14.35 17.95 8.03
N VAL A 416 13.75 17.58 6.89
CA VAL A 416 14.01 16.32 6.18
C VAL A 416 15.07 16.59 5.11
N HIS A 417 16.10 15.76 5.03
CA HIS A 417 17.09 15.89 3.97
C HIS A 417 16.66 15.18 2.68
N GLN A 418 17.15 15.64 1.54
CA GLN A 418 16.84 15.05 0.22
C GLN A 418 17.09 13.54 0.15
N TYR A 419 18.14 13.01 0.79
CA TYR A 419 18.43 11.58 0.80
C TYR A 419 17.38 10.73 1.54
N ASN A 420 16.57 11.36 2.40
CA ASN A 420 15.46 10.70 3.10
C ASN A 420 14.21 10.59 2.22
N ILE A 421 14.06 11.40 1.19
CA ILE A 421 12.82 11.47 0.42
C ILE A 421 12.65 10.20 -0.42
N VAL A 422 11.49 9.55 -0.28
CA VAL A 422 11.12 8.35 -1.06
C VAL A 422 10.33 8.72 -2.31
N GLY A 423 9.34 9.61 -2.20
CA GLY A 423 8.48 10.00 -3.31
C GLY A 423 7.19 10.68 -2.87
N PRO A 424 6.43 11.27 -3.81
CA PRO A 424 5.07 11.74 -3.54
C PRO A 424 4.12 10.55 -3.33
N ALA A 425 3.19 10.70 -2.40
CA ALA A 425 2.02 9.84 -2.31
C ALA A 425 1.07 10.23 -3.44
N SER A 426 0.79 9.31 -4.38
CA SER A 426 0.06 9.64 -5.62
C SER A 426 -1.36 9.10 -5.66
N PHE A 427 -1.66 8.02 -4.96
CA PHE A 427 -2.97 7.38 -5.01
C PHE A 427 -3.31 6.70 -3.68
N CYS A 428 -4.54 6.82 -3.19
CA CYS A 428 -5.07 6.04 -2.09
C CYS A 428 -5.82 4.82 -2.64
N LEU A 429 -5.25 3.63 -2.44
CA LEU A 429 -5.75 2.38 -3.01
C LEU A 429 -6.97 1.84 -2.24
N TRP A 430 -6.98 2.06 -0.94
CA TRP A 430 -7.98 1.51 0.00
C TRP A 430 -7.81 2.23 1.35
N PRO A 431 -8.84 2.41 2.19
CA PRO A 431 -10.22 1.95 2.03
C PRO A 431 -11.05 2.74 1.02
N PHE A 432 -12.17 2.17 0.55
CA PHE A 432 -13.04 2.75 -0.47
C PHE A 432 -13.92 3.87 0.12
N THR A 433 -13.27 4.91 0.62
CA THR A 433 -13.88 6.09 1.24
C THR A 433 -13.76 7.31 0.32
N SER A 434 -14.08 8.50 0.84
CA SER A 434 -13.86 9.78 0.14
C SER A 434 -12.40 10.03 -0.26
N HIS A 435 -11.44 9.29 0.28
CA HIS A 435 -10.02 9.44 -0.06
C HIS A 435 -9.58 8.55 -1.22
N TRP A 436 -10.40 7.57 -1.63
CA TRP A 436 -10.04 6.68 -2.73
C TRP A 436 -9.84 7.48 -4.02
N GLY A 437 -8.68 7.31 -4.66
CA GLY A 437 -8.32 8.09 -5.84
C GLY A 437 -6.96 8.77 -5.73
N LEU A 438 -6.75 9.78 -6.59
CA LEU A 438 -5.51 10.56 -6.64
C LEU A 438 -5.34 11.38 -5.36
N ILE A 439 -4.12 11.40 -4.84
CA ILE A 439 -3.74 12.24 -3.71
C ILE A 439 -3.17 13.55 -4.29
N PRO A 440 -3.72 14.71 -3.88
CA PRO A 440 -3.29 16.01 -4.37
C PRO A 440 -1.94 16.49 -3.82
#